data_AF-A0A1Y0FYI1-F1
#
_entry.id   AF-A0A1Y0FYI1-F1
#
_cell.length_a   1.000
_cell.length_b   1.000
_cell.length_c   1.000
_cell.angle_alpha   90.00
_cell.angle_beta   90.00
_cell.angle_gamma   90.00
#
_symmetry.space_group_name_H-M   'P 1'
#
loop_
_entity.id
_entity.type
_entity.pdbx_description
1 polymer ?
#
loop_
_entity_poly.entity_id
_entity_poly.type
_entity_poly.pdbx_seq_one_letter_code
_entity_poly.pdbx_strand_id
1 'polypeptide(L)'
;MHKYFIYAAYGWLALTGVLHFIIDVVSQYVRGTRAPGLETTLYYGLNSAFSLGKVAFGLLGLYLAWRAMNLLSEVPVLLLSIAAAFGWLAITFLFIEYWQPKLNAGIFCALMLAAFMTRGS
;
A
#
# COMPACT_ATOMS: atom_id res chain seq x y z
N MET A 1 8.87 -9.78 -18.54
CA MET A 1 7.91 -10.18 -17.47
C MET A 1 7.65 -9.06 -16.45
N HIS A 2 8.62 -8.17 -16.31
CA HIS A 2 8.63 -7.03 -15.40
C HIS A 2 7.32 -6.21 -15.35
N LYS A 3 6.78 -5.84 -16.53
CA LYS A 3 5.57 -5.01 -16.62
C LYS A 3 4.37 -5.58 -15.85
N TYR A 4 4.20 -6.91 -15.85
CA TYR A 4 3.07 -7.55 -15.17
C TYR A 4 3.23 -7.47 -13.65
N PHE A 5 4.46 -7.63 -13.14
CA PHE A 5 4.74 -7.44 -11.71
C PHE A 5 4.54 -5.98 -11.28
N ILE A 6 4.90 -5.01 -12.11
CA ILE A 6 4.65 -3.58 -11.84
C ILE A 6 3.13 -3.31 -11.73
N TYR A 7 2.34 -3.71 -12.74
CA TYR A 7 0.89 -3.53 -12.69
C TYR A 7 0.25 -4.27 -11.51
N ALA A 8 0.69 -5.51 -11.25
CA ALA A 8 0.20 -6.29 -10.11
C ALA A 8 0.55 -5.63 -8.78
N ALA A 9 1.78 -5.14 -8.59
CA ALA A 9 2.22 -4.50 -7.36
C ALA A 9 1.40 -3.25 -7.04
N TYR A 10 1.34 -2.31 -7.98
CA TYR A 10 0.64 -1.04 -7.77
C TYR A 10 -0.88 -1.21 -7.73
N GLY A 11 -1.43 -2.13 -8.55
CA GLY A 11 -2.84 -2.50 -8.49
C GLY A 11 -3.23 -3.14 -7.16
N TRP A 12 -2.41 -4.07 -6.67
CA TRP A 12 -2.59 -4.68 -5.35
C TRP A 12 -2.53 -3.66 -4.22
N LEU A 13 -1.57 -2.75 -4.27
CA LEU A 13 -1.41 -1.70 -3.26
C LEU A 13 -2.63 -0.77 -3.22
N ALA A 14 -3.11 -0.32 -4.39
CA ALA A 14 -4.28 0.52 -4.50
C ALA A 14 -5.55 -0.20 -4.00
N LEU A 15 -5.80 -1.41 -4.50
CA LEU A 15 -6.97 -2.20 -4.12
C LEU A 15 -7.01 -2.47 -2.61
N THR A 16 -5.92 -2.98 -2.05
CA THR A 16 -5.87 -3.28 -0.61
C THR A 16 -5.87 -2.01 0.26
N GLY A 17 -5.37 -0.88 -0.26
CA GLY A 17 -5.53 0.43 0.38
C GLY A 17 -7.00 0.84 0.46
N VAL A 18 -7.74 0.74 -0.65
CA VAL A 18 -9.19 1.06 -0.69
C VAL A 18 -9.96 0.16 0.27
N LEU A 19 -9.72 -1.15 0.23
CA LEU A 19 -10.40 -2.10 1.12
C LEU A 19 -10.13 -1.80 2.59
N HIS A 20 -8.88 -1.51 2.96
CA HIS A 20 -8.51 -1.11 4.32
C HIS A 20 -9.24 0.16 4.75
N PHE A 21 -9.29 1.19 3.89
CA PHE A 21 -10.01 2.43 4.21
C PHE A 21 -11.51 2.19 4.43
N ILE A 22 -12.14 1.40 3.55
CA ILE A 22 -13.57 1.09 3.66
C ILE A 22 -13.87 0.33 4.96
N ILE A 23 -13.03 -0.65 5.32
CA ILE A 23 -13.28 -1.53 6.47
C ILE A 23 -12.93 -0.83 7.79
N ASP A 24 -11.74 -0.26 7.91
CA ASP A 24 -11.22 0.27 9.17
C ASP A 24 -11.60 1.72 9.44
N VAL A 25 -12.03 2.48 8.42
CA VAL A 25 -12.45 3.87 8.59
C VAL A 25 -13.94 4.00 8.33
N VAL A 26 -14.39 3.77 7.09
CA VAL A 26 -15.78 4.09 6.70
C VAL A 26 -16.78 3.22 7.45
N SER A 27 -16.60 1.90 7.46
CA SER A 27 -17.53 0.98 8.11
C SER A 27 -17.62 1.23 9.62
N GLN A 28 -16.49 1.45 10.30
CA GLN A 28 -16.49 1.73 11.73
C GLN A 28 -17.12 3.09 12.07
N TYR A 29 -16.86 4.10 11.23
CA TYR A 29 -17.47 5.42 11.38
C TYR A 29 -19.00 5.35 11.23
N VAL A 30 -19.49 4.70 10.17
CA VAL A 30 -20.93 4.54 9.91
C VAL A 30 -21.62 3.72 11.00
N ARG A 31 -20.97 2.68 11.52
CA ARG A 31 -21.53 1.85 12.60
C ARG A 31 -21.50 2.52 13.98
N GLY A 32 -20.79 3.64 14.12
CA GLY A 32 -20.63 4.31 15.42
C GLY A 32 -19.96 3.42 16.47
N THR A 33 -19.14 2.44 16.07
CA THR A 33 -18.60 1.40 16.95
C THR A 33 -17.60 1.91 18.00
N ARG A 34 -17.09 3.14 17.86
CA ARG A 34 -16.08 3.71 18.75
C ARG A 34 -16.60 5.00 19.37
N ALA A 35 -16.46 5.11 20.69
CA ALA A 35 -16.83 6.32 21.42
C ALA A 35 -15.92 7.50 21.03
N PRO A 36 -16.44 8.74 20.97
CA PRO A 36 -15.60 9.92 20.71
C PRO A 36 -14.52 10.08 21.78
N GLY A 37 -13.28 10.33 21.35
CA GLY A 37 -12.13 10.47 22.25
C GLY A 37 -10.80 10.46 21.49
N LEU A 38 -9.72 10.73 22.21
CA LEU A 38 -8.37 10.80 21.63
C LEU A 38 -7.96 9.49 20.94
N GLU A 39 -8.23 8.36 21.58
CA GLU A 39 -7.92 7.03 21.04
C GLU A 39 -8.62 6.78 19.69
N THR A 40 -9.90 7.13 19.59
CA THR A 40 -10.69 6.99 18.36
C THR A 40 -10.18 7.91 17.26
N THR A 41 -9.82 9.15 17.58
CA THR A 41 -9.21 10.08 16.62
C THR A 41 -7.87 9.56 16.10
N LEU A 42 -7.01 9.05 17.00
CA LEU A 42 -5.73 8.44 16.62
C LEU A 42 -5.94 7.21 15.73
N TYR A 43 -6.89 6.36 16.09
CA TYR A 43 -7.22 5.17 15.31
C TYR A 43 -7.66 5.54 13.88
N TYR A 44 -8.61 6.47 13.72
CA TYR A 44 -9.07 6.87 12.40
C TYR A 44 -8.00 7.63 11.61
N GLY A 45 -7.24 8.51 12.27
CA GLY A 45 -6.14 9.25 11.64
C GLY A 45 -5.07 8.30 11.09
N LEU A 46 -4.61 7.36 11.91
CA LEU A 46 -3.63 6.35 11.52
C LEU A 46 -4.14 5.49 10.36
N ASN A 47 -5.34 4.90 10.49
CA ASN A 47 -5.87 4.01 9.47
C ASN A 47 -6.17 4.76 8.16
N SER A 48 -6.61 6.02 8.22
CA SER A 48 -6.84 6.86 7.04
C SER A 48 -5.51 7.19 6.35
N ALA A 49 -4.52 7.70 7.08
CA ALA A 49 -3.22 8.04 6.51
C ALA A 49 -2.52 6.81 5.91
N PHE A 50 -2.54 5.69 6.64
CA PHE A 50 -2.00 4.41 6.18
C PHE A 50 -2.64 3.96 4.87
N SER A 51 -3.97 3.87 4.84
CA SER A 51 -4.71 3.34 3.69
C SER A 51 -4.71 4.29 2.49
N LEU A 52 -4.96 5.59 2.70
CA LEU A 52 -4.94 6.58 1.62
C LEU A 52 -3.53 6.78 1.06
N GLY A 53 -2.49 6.67 1.88
CA GLY A 53 -1.11 6.63 1.38
C GLY A 53 -0.86 5.49 0.41
N LYS A 54 -1.37 4.28 0.71
CA LYS A 54 -1.32 3.12 -0.20
C LYS A 54 -2.10 3.38 -1.48
N VAL A 55 -3.30 3.95 -1.37
CA VAL A 55 -4.13 4.28 -2.54
C VAL A 55 -3.44 5.28 -3.44
N ALA A 56 -2.98 6.40 -2.89
CA ALA A 56 -2.31 7.45 -3.66
C ALA A 56 -1.05 6.92 -4.35
N PHE A 57 -0.21 6.18 -3.63
CA PHE A 57 1.02 5.61 -4.19
C PHE A 57 0.73 4.53 -5.24
N GLY A 58 -0.25 3.66 -4.99
CA GLY A 58 -0.71 2.65 -5.93
C GLY A 58 -1.26 3.26 -7.22
N LEU A 59 -2.12 4.27 -7.12
CA LEU A 59 -2.68 4.96 -8.29
C LEU A 59 -1.62 5.74 -9.07
N LEU A 60 -0.68 6.40 -8.37
CA LEU A 60 0.46 7.06 -9.02
C LEU A 60 1.31 6.04 -9.79
N GLY A 61 1.63 4.90 -9.17
CA GLY A 61 2.38 3.84 -9.83
C GLY A 61 1.63 3.25 -11.03
N LEU A 62 0.32 3.04 -10.95
CA LEU A 62 -0.49 2.60 -12.10
C LEU A 62 -0.50 3.64 -13.22
N TYR A 63 -0.65 4.92 -12.88
CA TYR A 63 -0.61 6.02 -13.84
C TYR A 63 0.75 6.07 -14.56
N LEU A 64 1.86 5.97 -13.81
CA LEU A 64 3.20 5.91 -14.37
C LEU A 64 3.44 4.64 -15.18
N ALA A 65 2.88 3.50 -14.78
CA ALA A 65 3.00 2.26 -15.56
C ALA A 65 2.32 2.41 -16.93
N TRP A 66 1.19 3.11 -16.98
CA TRP A 66 0.50 3.41 -18.23
C TRP A 66 1.26 4.45 -19.08
N ARG A 67 1.76 5.54 -18.47
CA ARG A 67 2.32 6.68 -19.21
C ARG A 67 3.83 6.59 -19.47
N ALA A 68 4.58 5.98 -18.57
CA ALA A 68 6.03 6.04 -18.52
C ALA A 68 6.64 4.80 -17.83
N MET A 69 6.31 3.60 -18.32
CA MET A 69 6.79 2.33 -17.75
C MET A 69 8.31 2.30 -17.55
N ASN A 70 9.09 2.88 -18.47
CA ASN A 70 10.55 2.93 -18.39
C ASN A 70 11.03 3.60 -17.09
N LEU A 71 10.33 4.63 -16.60
CA LEU A 71 10.66 5.29 -15.33
C LEU A 71 10.51 4.33 -14.15
N LEU A 72 9.49 3.46 -14.17
CA LEU A 72 9.27 2.46 -13.12
C LEU A 72 10.25 1.28 -13.20
N SER A 73 10.96 1.13 -14.32
CA SER A 73 12.03 0.14 -14.49
C SER A 73 13.39 0.65 -14.00
N GLU A 74 13.50 1.95 -13.71
CA GLU A 74 14.73 2.55 -13.17
C GLU A 74 15.02 2.05 -11.76
N VAL A 75 16.29 1.69 -11.52
CA VAL A 75 16.74 1.13 -10.23
C VAL A 75 16.38 2.04 -9.04
N PRO A 76 16.58 3.37 -9.08
CA PRO A 76 16.20 4.24 -7.98
C PRO A 76 14.70 4.16 -7.66
N VAL A 77 13.84 4.09 -8.67
CA VAL A 77 12.38 4.07 -8.49
C VAL A 77 11.92 2.74 -7.89
N LEU A 78 12.52 1.62 -8.31
CA LEU A 78 12.26 0.31 -7.73
C LEU A 78 12.70 0.25 -6.26
N LEU A 79 13.90 0.76 -5.94
CA LEU A 79 14.40 0.81 -4.57
C LEU A 79 13.54 1.69 -3.66
N LEU A 80 13.09 2.85 -4.16
CA LEU A 80 12.16 3.72 -3.44
C LEU A 80 10.84 3.00 -3.15
N SER A 81 10.33 2.24 -4.10
CA SER A 81 9.08 1.48 -3.93
C SER A 81 9.22 0.34 -2.93
N ILE A 82 10.37 -0.34 -2.91
CA ILE A 82 10.71 -1.35 -1.90
C ILE A 82 10.86 -0.71 -0.52
N ALA A 83 11.53 0.44 -0.42
CA ALA A 83 11.65 1.19 0.82
C ALA A 83 10.27 1.62 1.36
N ALA A 84 9.38 2.08 0.48
CA ALA A 84 7.99 2.38 0.84
C ALA A 84 7.26 1.12 1.36
N ALA A 85 7.45 -0.04 0.72
CA ALA A 85 6.90 -1.31 1.19
C ALA A 85 7.36 -1.65 2.62
N PHE A 86 8.64 -1.46 2.93
CA PHE A 86 9.15 -1.61 4.29
C PHE A 86 8.57 -0.58 5.26
N GLY A 87 8.35 0.66 4.83
CA GLY A 87 7.66 1.68 5.62
C GLY A 87 6.24 1.24 6.01
N TRP A 88 5.45 0.74 5.06
CA TRP A 88 4.13 0.20 5.38
C TRP A 88 4.21 -1.03 6.28
N LEU A 89 5.12 -1.97 6.02
CA LEU A 89 5.33 -3.14 6.89
C LEU A 89 5.65 -2.70 8.32
N ALA A 90 6.58 -1.76 8.51
CA ALA A 90 6.92 -1.23 9.83
C ALA A 90 5.68 -0.66 10.54
N ILE A 91 4.87 0.15 9.86
CA ILE A 91 3.61 0.66 10.42
C ILE A 91 2.68 -0.49 10.82
N THR A 92 2.55 -1.53 9.99
CA THR A 92 1.69 -2.67 10.30
C THR A 92 2.17 -3.46 11.52
N PHE A 93 3.47 -3.59 11.74
CA PHE A 93 4.00 -4.28 12.92
C PHE A 93 3.91 -3.44 14.20
N LEU A 94 4.07 -2.12 14.08
CA LEU A 94 4.09 -1.21 15.23
C LEU A 94 2.70 -0.83 15.73
N PHE A 95 1.71 -0.70 14.83
CA PHE A 95 0.43 -0.08 15.18
C PHE A 95 -0.81 -0.90 14.81
N ILE A 96 -0.66 -2.02 14.09
CA ILE A 96 -1.80 -2.81 13.61
C ILE A 96 -1.70 -4.25 14.13
N GLU A 97 -2.63 -4.62 15.00
CA GLU A 97 -2.58 -5.93 15.67
C GLU A 97 -2.91 -7.09 14.73
N TYR A 98 -3.93 -6.93 13.90
CA TYR A 98 -4.40 -8.00 13.00
C TYR A 98 -3.46 -8.23 11.80
N TRP A 99 -3.59 -9.40 11.18
CA TRP A 99 -2.57 -9.92 10.25
C TRP A 99 -2.75 -9.43 8.81
N GLN A 100 -3.97 -9.14 8.39
CA GLN A 100 -4.33 -8.87 7.01
C GLN A 100 -3.48 -7.72 6.38
N PRO A 101 -3.21 -6.59 7.06
CA PRO A 101 -2.40 -5.50 6.51
C PRO A 101 -0.93 -5.89 6.39
N LYS A 102 -0.41 -6.71 7.30
CA LYS A 102 0.95 -7.26 7.26
C LYS A 102 1.13 -8.12 6.01
N LEU A 103 0.18 -9.02 5.75
CA LEU A 103 0.17 -9.85 4.55
C LEU A 103 0.06 -9.00 3.28
N ASN A 104 -0.85 -8.02 3.26
CA ASN A 104 -1.06 -7.17 2.08
C ASN A 104 0.19 -6.34 1.73
N ALA A 105 0.85 -5.76 2.73
CA ALA A 105 2.11 -5.04 2.55
C ALA A 105 3.26 -5.98 2.15
N GLY A 106 3.28 -7.19 2.71
CA GLY A 106 4.24 -8.24 2.35
C GLY A 106 4.12 -8.69 0.90
N ILE A 107 2.89 -8.89 0.40
CA ILE A 107 2.62 -9.22 -1.01
C ILE A 107 3.10 -8.08 -1.92
N PHE A 108 2.81 -6.83 -1.58
CA PHE A 108 3.34 -5.69 -2.34
C PHE A 108 4.88 -5.71 -2.39
N CYS A 109 5.54 -5.92 -1.25
CA CYS A 109 7.00 -6.03 -1.18
C CYS A 109 7.53 -7.17 -2.07
N ALA A 110 6.93 -8.37 -1.99
CA ALA A 110 7.32 -9.51 -2.81
C ALA A 110 7.15 -9.25 -4.32
N LEU A 111 6.05 -8.59 -4.72
CA LEU A 111 5.83 -8.20 -6.12
C LEU A 111 6.85 -7.18 -6.60
N MET A 112 7.24 -6.21 -5.77
CA MET A 112 8.29 -5.23 -6.10
C MET A 112 9.67 -5.88 -6.21
N LEU A 113 9.99 -6.85 -5.33
CA LEU A 113 11.21 -7.63 -5.44
C LEU A 113 11.24 -8.47 -6.73
N ALA A 114 10.12 -9.11 -7.08
CA ALA A 114 9.99 -9.84 -8.34
C ALA A 114 10.14 -8.91 -9.56
N ALA A 115 9.57 -7.71 -9.51
CA ALA A 115 9.75 -6.69 -10.54
C ALA A 115 11.23 -6.29 -10.68
N PHE A 116 11.93 -6.09 -9.55
CA PHE A 116 13.35 -5.76 -9.53
C PHE A 116 14.21 -6.86 -10.16
N MET A 117 13.96 -8.12 -9.81
CA MET A 117 14.70 -9.27 -10.35
C MET A 117 14.45 -9.48 -11.84
N THR A 118 13.30 -9.06 -12.36
CA THR A 118 12.91 -9.26 -13.76
C THR A 118 13.12 -8.04 -14.65
N ARG A 119 13.74 -6.96 -14.15
CA ARG A 119 13.89 -5.68 -14.88
C ARG A 119 14.57 -5.78 -16.25
N GLY A 120 15.40 -6.80 -16.47
CA GLY A 120 16.08 -7.06 -17.75
C GLY A 120 15.26 -7.85 -18.77
N SER A 121 13.96 -8.11 -18.50
CA SER A 121 13.06 -8.95 -19.32
C SER A 121 11.76 -8.27 -19.73
#